data_AF-A0A7V9DD85-F1
#
_entry.id   AF-A0A7V9DD85-F1
#
_cell.length_a   1.000
_cell.length_b   1.000
_cell.length_c   1.000
_cell.angle_alpha   90.00
_cell.angle_beta   90.00
_cell.angle_gamma   90.00
#
_symmetry.space_group_name_H-M   'P 1'
#
loop_
_entity.id
_entity.type
_entity.pdbx_description
1 polymer ?
#
loop_
_entity_poly.entity_id
_entity_poly.type
_entity_poly.pdbx_seq_one_letter_code
_entity_poly.pdbx_strand_id
1 'polypeptide(L)' 'MRNIEKMKEEQISRAAKALSNAFHLDPLQSYAFPDEDDRRKYSPAHFSAALNYGVRFGEVYVAENVA' A
#
# COMPACT_ATOMS: atom_id res chain seq x y z
N MET A 1 9.58 -14.54 16.01
CA MET A 1 9.50 -14.61 14.53
C MET A 1 8.20 -13.94 14.11
N ARG A 2 8.24 -13.03 13.13
CA ARG A 2 6.98 -12.47 12.60
C ARG A 2 6.28 -13.53 11.78
N ASN A 3 4.97 -13.63 11.92
CA ASN A 3 4.17 -14.46 11.04
C ASN A 3 4.08 -13.76 9.68
N ILE A 4 4.54 -14.45 8.63
CA ILE A 4 4.50 -13.96 7.24
C ILE A 4 3.58 -14.90 6.49
N GLU A 5 2.50 -14.35 5.95
CA GLU A 5 1.49 -15.11 5.20
C GLU A 5 1.28 -14.51 3.81
N LYS A 6 0.82 -15.34 2.87
CA LYS A 6 0.46 -14.86 1.54
C LYS A 6 -0.74 -13.91 1.66
N MET A 7 -0.61 -12.76 1.02
CA MET A 7 -1.64 -11.73 1.04
C MET A 7 -2.90 -12.19 0.30
N LYS A 8 -4.06 -11.86 0.87
CA LYS A 8 -5.38 -12.13 0.29
C LYS A 8 -6.00 -10.85 -0.27
N GLU A 9 -6.96 -10.99 -1.18
CA GLU A 9 -7.60 -9.83 -1.84
C GLU A 9 -8.30 -8.91 -0.83
N GLU A 10 -8.92 -9.49 0.20
CA GLU A 10 -9.61 -8.75 1.27
C GLU A 10 -8.67 -7.82 2.06
N GLN A 11 -7.36 -8.11 2.07
CA GLN A 11 -6.35 -7.34 2.80
C GLN A 11 -5.84 -6.13 1.99
N ILE A 12 -6.17 -6.00 0.70
CA ILE A 12 -5.65 -4.95 -0.19
C ILE A 12 -5.94 -3.55 0.33
N SER A 13 -7.19 -3.26 0.70
CA SER A 13 -7.57 -1.93 1.17
C SER A 13 -6.80 -1.51 2.43
N ARG A 14 -6.67 -2.44 3.39
CA ARG A 14 -5.93 -2.20 4.64
C ARG A 14 -4.43 -2.00 4.37
N ALA A 15 -3.83 -2.85 3.55
CA ALA A 15 -2.41 -2.74 3.20
C ALA A 15 -2.12 -1.45 2.41
N ALA A 16 -2.98 -1.09 1.46
CA ALA A 16 -2.85 0.13 0.69
C ALA A 16 -2.94 1.38 1.57
N LYS A 17 -3.81 1.37 2.59
CA LYS A 17 -3.88 2.46 3.57
C LYS A 17 -2.62 2.55 4.42
N ALA A 18 -2.07 1.43 4.85
CA ALA A 18 -0.81 1.39 5.60
C ALA A 18 0.35 1.96 4.76
N LEU A 19 0.49 1.51 3.51
CA LEU A 19 1.49 2.04 2.56
C LEU A 19 1.30 3.54 2.31
N SER A 20 0.05 3.97 2.10
CA SER A 20 -0.29 5.39 1.91
C SER A 20 0.14 6.25 3.10
N ASN A 21 0.09 5.74 4.32
CA ASN A 21 0.53 6.47 5.50
C ASN A 21 2.07 6.45 5.61
N ALA A 22 2.69 5.27 5.41
CA ALA A 22 4.13 5.09 5.51
C ALA A 22 4.91 5.94 4.49
N PHE A 23 4.39 6.01 3.26
CA PHE A 23 5.03 6.73 2.15
C PHE A 23 4.44 8.13 1.92
N HIS A 24 3.68 8.68 2.87
CA HIS A 24 3.03 9.97 2.65
C HIS A 24 4.03 11.12 2.39
N LEU A 25 5.21 11.08 3.00
CA LEU A 25 6.29 12.07 2.80
C LEU A 25 7.43 11.53 1.95
N ASP A 26 7.25 10.35 1.34
CA ASP A 26 8.25 9.79 0.46
C ASP A 26 8.44 10.68 -0.78
N PRO A 27 9.68 10.92 -1.26
CA PRO A 27 9.92 11.78 -2.41
C PRO A 27 9.22 11.31 -3.69
N LEU A 28 9.12 10.00 -3.93
CA LEU A 28 8.44 9.47 -5.11
C LEU A 28 6.93 9.68 -4.99
N GLN A 29 6.37 9.46 -3.81
CA GLN A 29 4.94 9.68 -3.60
C GLN A 29 4.57 11.17 -3.65
N SER A 30 5.43 12.04 -3.14
CA SER A 30 5.28 13.49 -3.21
C SER A 30 5.48 14.02 -4.63
N TYR A 31 6.31 13.36 -5.43
CA TYR A 31 6.43 13.66 -6.86
C TYR A 31 5.18 13.22 -7.64
N ALA A 32 4.62 12.05 -7.34
CA ALA A 32 3.42 11.54 -7.99
C ALA A 32 2.15 12.35 -7.63
N PHE A 33 2.05 12.81 -6.38
CA PHE A 33 0.96 13.65 -5.88
C PHE A 33 1.54 14.85 -5.10
N PRO A 34 1.85 15.97 -5.78
CA PRO A 34 2.49 17.13 -5.16
C PRO A 34 1.65 17.79 -4.08
N ASP A 35 0.35 17.95 -4.34
CA ASP A 35 -0.60 18.48 -3.36
C ASP A 35 -0.87 17.49 -2.23
N GLU A 36 -0.84 17.96 -0.98
CA GLU A 36 -0.96 17.10 0.19
C GLU A 36 -2.36 16.47 0.31
N ASP A 37 -3.41 17.23 0.01
CA ASP A 37 -4.78 16.75 0.12
C ASP A 37 -5.08 15.70 -0.96
N ASP A 38 -4.61 15.95 -2.17
CA ASP A 38 -4.66 14.97 -3.25
C ASP A 38 -3.84 13.72 -2.90
N ARG A 39 -2.64 13.88 -2.35
CA ARG A 39 -1.83 12.73 -1.92
C ARG A 39 -2.55 11.92 -0.85
N ARG A 40 -3.18 12.56 0.13
CA ARG A 40 -3.96 11.89 1.18
C ARG A 40 -5.18 11.14 0.60
N LYS A 41 -5.81 11.71 -0.41
CA LYS A 41 -7.01 11.17 -1.07
C LYS A 41 -6.71 10.03 -2.04
N TYR A 42 -5.67 10.15 -2.86
CA TYR A 42 -5.41 9.26 -3.99
C TYR A 42 -4.35 8.19 -3.73
N SER A 43 -3.43 8.39 -2.77
CA SER A 43 -2.41 7.38 -2.44
C SER A 43 -2.98 6.00 -2.07
N PRO A 44 -4.09 5.87 -1.32
CA PRO A 44 -4.68 4.55 -1.05
C PRO A 44 -5.10 3.82 -2.34
N ALA A 45 -5.67 4.53 -3.33
CA ALA A 45 -6.03 3.91 -4.60
C ALA A 45 -4.79 3.55 -5.43
N HIS A 46 -3.76 4.41 -5.42
CA HIS A 46 -2.48 4.14 -6.07
C HIS A 46 -1.84 2.85 -5.57
N PHE A 47 -1.69 2.69 -4.24
CA PHE A 47 -1.14 1.48 -3.65
C PHE A 47 -2.06 0.26 -3.81
N SER A 48 -3.38 0.44 -3.82
CA SER A 48 -4.32 -0.64 -4.10
C SER A 48 -4.10 -1.21 -5.50
N ALA A 49 -3.82 -0.38 -6.51
CA ALA A 49 -3.53 -0.84 -7.86
C ALA A 49 -2.24 -1.67 -7.90
N ALA A 50 -1.16 -1.21 -7.26
CA ALA A 50 0.10 -1.94 -7.18
C ALA A 50 -0.06 -3.30 -6.48
N LEU A 51 -0.77 -3.34 -5.36
CA LEU A 51 -1.04 -4.57 -4.61
C LEU A 51 -1.92 -5.55 -5.39
N ASN A 52 -2.93 -5.06 -6.13
CA ASN A 52 -3.75 -5.88 -7.00
C ASN A 52 -2.92 -6.61 -8.07
N TYR A 53 -1.94 -5.93 -8.68
CA TYR A 53 -1.04 -6.59 -9.63
C TYR A 53 -0.23 -7.69 -8.96
N GLY A 54 0.29 -7.42 -7.75
CA GLY A 54 1.04 -8.42 -6.99
C GLY A 54 0.21 -9.64 -6.60
N VAL A 55 -1.06 -9.46 -6.19
CA VAL A 55 -1.95 -10.57 -5.84
C VAL A 55 -2.36 -11.38 -7.07
N ARG A 56 -2.65 -10.73 -8.20
CA ARG A 56 -3.15 -11.41 -9.41
C ARG A 56 -2.09 -12.08 -10.26
N PHE A 57 -0.90 -11.46 -10.35
CA PHE A 57 0.12 -11.85 -11.32
C PHE A 57 1.46 -12.20 -10.69
N GLY A 58 1.59 -12.11 -9.36
CA GLY A 58 2.82 -12.40 -8.65
C GLY A 58 2.58 -13.00 -7.27
N GLU A 59 3.49 -12.71 -6.34
CA GLU A 59 3.38 -13.12 -4.94
C GLU A 59 3.60 -11.93 -4.03
N VAL A 60 2.63 -11.67 -3.16
CA VAL A 60 2.72 -10.65 -2.12
C VAL A 60 2.49 -11.32 -0.79
N TYR A 61 3.32 -10.95 0.18
CA TYR A 61 3.25 -11.45 1.55
C TYR A 61 3.03 -10.28 2.50
N VAL A 62 2.25 -10.53 3.54
CA VAL A 62 2.03 -9.58 4.63
C VAL A 62 2.60 -10.16 5.92
N ALA A 63 3.15 -9.26 6.74
CA ALA A 63 3.53 -9.58 8.11
C ALA A 63 2.47 -9.04 9.06
N GLU A 64 2.13 -9.80 10.10
CA GLU A 64 1.32 -9.28 11.19
C GLU A 64 2.03 -8.10 11.88
N ASN A 65 1.25 -7.12 12.32
CA ASN A 65 1.69 -5.96 13.12
C ASN A 65 2.71 -5.04 12.45
N VAL A 66 2.51 -4.69 11.18
CA VAL A 66 3.12 -3.48 10.61
C VAL A 66 2.21 -2.30 10.99
N ALA A 67 2.48 -1.74 12.18
CA ALA A 67 1.87 -0.51 12.66
C ALA A 67 2.51 0.71 11.99
#